data_AF-A0A166LKB2-F1
#
_entry.id   AF-A0A166LKB2-F1
#
_cell.length_a   1.000
_cell.length_b   1.000
_cell.length_c   1.000
_cell.angle_alpha   90.00
_cell.angle_beta   90.00
_cell.angle_gamma   90.00
#
_symmetry.space_group_name_H-M   'P 1'
#
loop_
_entity.id
_entity.type
_entity.pdbx_description
1 polymer ?
#
loop_
_entity_poly.entity_id
_entity_poly.type
_entity_poly.pdbx_seq_one_letter_code
_entity_poly.pdbx_strand_id
1 'polypeptide(L)'
;FTRETEPFAPARVAKILDLVQIGDDLSAEQRAGVVDLLTEFADVFALSVSEVHAVAGGEHRLDIKPGVKFSTKVQHRRITPSAQANLDATLDSLLAAGVLRPIDAKDVKCCSPVKMAQKAH
;
A
#
# COMPACT_ATOMS: atom_id res chain seq x y z
N PHE A 1 -4.41 -12.40 -13.70
CA PHE A 1 -3.10 -11.78 -13.95
C PHE A 1 -2.69 -10.97 -12.73
N THR A 2 -1.44 -11.07 -12.33
CA THR A 2 -0.79 -10.24 -11.30
C THR A 2 0.54 -9.77 -11.86
N ARG A 3 1.19 -8.84 -11.15
CA ARG A 3 2.58 -8.44 -11.44
C ARG A 3 3.54 -9.65 -11.59
N GLU A 4 3.36 -10.70 -10.79
CA GLU A 4 4.28 -11.87 -10.79
C GLU A 4 3.92 -12.94 -11.83
N THR A 5 2.64 -13.08 -12.17
CA THR A 5 2.17 -14.18 -13.03
C THR A 5 2.15 -13.79 -14.50
N GLU A 6 1.49 -12.68 -14.82
CA GLU A 6 1.28 -12.21 -16.20
C GLU A 6 1.23 -10.67 -16.20
N PRO A 7 2.37 -9.99 -15.96
CA PRO A 7 2.41 -8.54 -15.82
C PRO A 7 1.96 -7.79 -17.08
N PHE A 8 2.17 -8.38 -18.25
CA PHE A 8 1.85 -7.78 -19.56
C PHE A 8 0.50 -8.25 -20.13
N ALA A 9 -0.35 -8.89 -19.33
CA ALA A 9 -1.69 -9.26 -19.78
C ALA A 9 -2.45 -8.01 -20.26
N PRO A 10 -3.10 -8.01 -21.43
CA PRO A 10 -3.74 -6.81 -21.99
C PRO A 10 -4.75 -6.14 -21.04
N ALA A 11 -5.52 -6.95 -20.31
CA ALA A 11 -6.47 -6.45 -19.31
C ALA A 11 -5.77 -5.76 -18.11
N ARG A 12 -4.55 -6.17 -17.78
CA ARG A 12 -3.74 -5.54 -16.73
C ARG A 12 -3.22 -4.18 -17.18
N VAL A 13 -2.61 -4.15 -18.36
CA VAL A 13 -2.06 -2.92 -18.96
C VAL A 13 -3.17 -1.88 -19.11
N ALA A 14 -4.33 -2.29 -19.63
CA ALA A 14 -5.49 -1.41 -19.72
C ALA A 14 -5.89 -0.83 -18.35
N LYS A 15 -5.82 -1.63 -17.28
CA LYS A 15 -6.12 -1.15 -15.93
C LYS A 15 -5.08 -0.17 -15.39
N ILE A 16 -3.80 -0.37 -15.69
CA ILE A 16 -2.75 0.60 -15.34
C ILE A 16 -3.01 1.92 -16.06
N LEU A 17 -3.23 1.89 -17.37
CA LEU A 17 -3.48 3.09 -18.18
C LEU A 17 -4.73 3.85 -17.73
N ASP A 18 -5.77 3.15 -17.27
CA ASP A 18 -6.98 3.73 -16.68
C ASP A 18 -6.70 4.45 -15.34
N LEU A 19 -5.77 3.94 -14.54
CA LEU A 19 -5.43 4.50 -13.23
C LEU A 19 -4.39 5.62 -13.29
N VAL A 20 -3.60 5.69 -14.37
CA VAL A 20 -2.59 6.72 -14.57
C VAL A 20 -3.23 7.96 -15.21
N GLN A 21 -3.21 9.07 -14.50
CA GLN A 21 -3.62 10.35 -15.04
C GLN A 21 -2.50 10.95 -15.90
N ILE A 22 -2.68 10.96 -17.22
CA ILE A 22 -1.79 11.62 -18.17
C ILE A 22 -2.36 13.02 -18.46
N GLY A 23 -1.54 14.05 -18.26
CA GLY A 23 -1.87 15.46 -18.51
C GLY A 23 -2.34 15.73 -19.95
N ASP A 24 -3.06 16.85 -20.12
CA ASP A 24 -3.54 17.35 -21.41
C ASP A 24 -2.54 18.29 -22.11
N ASP A 25 -1.39 18.54 -21.48
CA ASP A 25 -0.28 19.37 -21.97
C ASP A 25 0.67 18.65 -22.94
N LEU A 26 0.41 17.38 -23.24
CA LEU A 26 1.21 16.57 -24.16
C LEU A 26 0.66 16.60 -25.58
N SER A 27 1.57 16.68 -26.56
CA SER A 27 1.22 16.40 -27.95
C SER A 27 0.79 14.93 -28.12
N ALA A 28 0.12 14.61 -29.23
CA ALA A 28 -0.28 13.24 -29.53
C ALA A 28 0.91 12.26 -29.54
N GLU A 29 2.05 12.69 -30.08
CA GLU A 29 3.28 11.90 -30.17
C GLU A 29 3.88 11.65 -28.77
N GLN A 30 3.91 12.68 -27.92
CA GLN A 30 4.41 12.56 -26.55
C GLN A 30 3.49 11.66 -25.72
N ARG A 31 2.17 11.83 -25.86
CA ARG A 31 1.18 10.99 -25.18
C ARG A 31 1.32 9.52 -25.59
N ALA A 32 1.54 9.25 -26.89
CA ALA A 32 1.83 7.90 -27.37
C ALA A 32 3.10 7.34 -26.71
N GLY A 33 4.19 8.11 -26.67
CA GLY A 33 5.43 7.70 -26.00
C GLY A 33 5.24 7.38 -24.51
N VAL A 34 4.41 8.14 -23.79
CA VAL A 34 4.07 7.83 -22.39
C VAL A 34 3.29 6.53 -22.28
N VAL A 35 2.29 6.31 -23.12
CA VAL A 35 1.50 5.06 -23.13
C VAL A 35 2.37 3.86 -23.44
N ASP A 36 3.28 3.98 -24.40
CA ASP A 36 4.23 2.94 -24.77
C ASP A 36 5.15 2.61 -23.58
N LEU A 37 5.69 3.63 -22.90
CA LEU A 37 6.53 3.45 -21.71
C LEU A 37 5.78 2.76 -20.56
N LEU A 38 4.54 3.17 -20.28
CA LEU A 38 3.71 2.55 -19.25
C LEU A 38 3.38 1.08 -19.58
N THR A 39 3.23 0.78 -20.87
CA THR A 39 2.97 -0.58 -21.37
C THR A 39 4.21 -1.45 -21.29
N GLU A 40 5.38 -0.92 -21.69
CA GLU A 40 6.68 -1.58 -21.64
C GLU A 40 7.07 -1.95 -20.20
N PHE A 41 6.79 -1.07 -19.24
CA PHE A 41 7.12 -1.25 -17.81
C PHE A 41 5.90 -1.58 -16.96
N ALA A 42 4.90 -2.27 -17.52
CA ALA A 42 3.67 -2.65 -16.81
C ALA A 42 3.93 -3.54 -15.58
N ASP A 43 5.05 -4.27 -15.57
CA ASP A 43 5.54 -5.12 -14.48
C ASP A 43 6.07 -4.33 -13.28
N VAL A 44 6.29 -3.01 -13.39
CA VAL A 44 6.74 -2.17 -12.28
C VAL A 44 5.57 -1.78 -11.36
N PHE A 45 4.38 -1.63 -11.93
CA PHE A 45 3.20 -1.17 -11.21
C PHE A 45 2.61 -2.28 -10.33
N ALA A 46 2.18 -1.94 -9.12
CA ALA A 46 1.35 -2.80 -8.28
C ALA A 46 -0.11 -2.33 -8.34
N LEU A 47 -1.03 -3.22 -8.73
CA LEU A 47 -2.48 -2.92 -8.77
C LEU A 47 -3.18 -3.21 -7.44
N SER A 48 -2.52 -3.93 -6.54
CA SER A 48 -3.00 -4.24 -5.20
C SER A 48 -1.83 -4.27 -4.21
N VAL A 49 -2.16 -4.21 -2.92
CA VAL A 49 -1.16 -4.29 -1.83
C VAL A 49 -0.46 -5.65 -1.81
N SER A 50 -1.13 -6.72 -2.25
CA SER A 50 -0.52 -8.06 -2.35
C SER A 50 0.60 -8.17 -3.39
N GLU A 51 0.71 -7.20 -4.30
CA GLU A 51 1.80 -7.12 -5.30
C GLU A 51 2.97 -6.25 -4.81
N VAL A 52 2.88 -5.71 -3.58
CA VAL A 52 3.94 -4.93 -2.93
C VAL A 52 4.81 -5.87 -2.10
N HIS A 53 6.07 -6.01 -2.50
CA HIS A 53 7.03 -6.89 -1.84
C HIS A 53 8.16 -6.09 -1.19
N ALA A 54 8.67 -6.59 -0.07
CA ALA A 54 9.87 -6.06 0.54
C ALA A 54 11.08 -6.29 -0.40
N VAL A 55 11.96 -5.29 -0.48
CA VAL A 55 13.24 -5.44 -1.17
C VAL A 55 14.09 -6.46 -0.42
N ALA A 56 14.66 -7.43 -1.13
CA ALA A 56 15.53 -8.44 -0.53
C ALA A 56 16.70 -7.77 0.22
N GLY A 57 16.83 -8.05 1.52
CA GLY A 57 17.86 -7.46 2.38
C GLY A 57 17.58 -6.02 2.84
N GLY A 58 16.45 -5.43 2.46
CA GLY A 58 16.02 -4.11 2.94
C GLY A 58 15.50 -4.19 4.37
N GLU A 59 16.24 -3.63 5.32
CA GLU A 59 15.81 -3.49 6.71
C GLU A 59 15.61 -2.01 7.07
N HIS A 60 14.43 -1.66 7.60
CA HIS A 60 14.24 -0.36 8.23
C HIS A 60 14.61 -0.45 9.72
N ARG A 61 15.70 0.21 10.12
CA ARG A 61 16.14 0.28 11.51
C ARG A 61 15.73 1.61 12.12
N LEU A 62 14.94 1.55 13.19
CA LEU A 62 14.59 2.72 13.98
C LEU A 62 15.75 3.05 14.93
N ASP A 63 16.32 4.26 14.79
CA ASP A 63 17.32 4.77 15.73
C ASP A 63 16.65 5.26 17.02
N ILE A 64 16.51 4.34 17.97
CA ILE A 64 15.90 4.61 19.27
C ILE A 64 17.00 4.99 20.26
N LYS A 65 17.00 6.26 20.68
CA LYS A 65 17.95 6.74 21.69
C LYS A 65 17.82 5.96 23.01
N PRO A 66 18.92 5.71 23.72
CA PRO A 66 18.89 5.06 25.03
C PRO A 66 17.98 5.82 26.01
N GLY A 67 17.20 5.07 26.81
CA GLY A 67 16.33 5.63 27.85
C GLY A 67 14.97 6.13 27.37
N VAL A 68 14.67 6.11 26.07
CA VAL A 68 13.34 6.45 25.55
C VAL A 68 12.32 5.40 25.99
N LYS A 69 11.24 5.85 26.62
CA LYS A 69 10.09 5.00 27.01
C LYS A 69 8.94 5.23 26.03
N PHE A 70 8.46 4.15 25.43
CA PHE A 70 7.26 4.17 24.60
C PHE A 70 6.04 3.71 25.40
N SER A 71 4.86 4.18 24.99
CA SER A 71 3.61 3.65 25.53
C SER A 71 3.37 2.26 24.95
N THR A 72 3.12 1.28 25.81
CA THR A 72 2.59 -0.05 25.43
C THR A 72 1.07 -0.15 25.63
N LYS A 73 0.45 0.92 26.13
CA LYS A 73 -0.98 0.95 26.43
C LYS A 73 -1.78 1.12 25.15
N VAL A 74 -2.63 0.14 24.84
CA VAL A 74 -3.58 0.22 23.73
C VAL A 74 -4.67 1.23 24.10
N GLN A 75 -4.69 2.36 23.39
CA GLN A 75 -5.77 3.33 23.52
C GLN A 75 -6.85 3.03 22.48
N HIS A 76 -7.92 2.37 22.92
CA HIS A 76 -9.11 2.17 22.08
C HIS A 76 -9.88 3.49 21.99
N ARG A 77 -9.91 4.08 20.79
CA ARG A 77 -10.83 5.18 20.49
C ARG A 77 -12.15 4.59 20.01
N ARG A 78 -13.28 5.22 20.34
CA ARG A 78 -14.57 4.83 19.75
C ARG A 78 -14.54 5.11 18.24
N ILE A 79 -14.69 4.06 17.45
CA ILE A 79 -14.82 4.12 15.99
C ILE A 79 -16.29 3.90 15.66
N THR A 80 -16.83 4.64 14.68
CA THR A 80 -18.21 4.41 14.23
C THR A 80 -18.32 3.05 13.53
N PRO A 81 -19.48 2.37 13.55
CA PRO A 81 -19.62 1.06 12.89
C PRO A 81 -19.21 1.06 11.42
N SER A 82 -19.54 2.14 10.67
CA SER A 82 -19.15 2.29 9.27
C SER A 82 -17.64 2.41 9.06
N ALA A 83 -16.95 3.15 9.95
CA ALA A 83 -15.50 3.27 9.91
C ALA A 83 -14.79 1.99 10.37
N GLN A 84 -15.40 1.23 11.29
CA GLN A 84 -14.87 -0.05 11.74
C GLN A 84 -14.85 -1.06 10.60
N ALA A 85 -15.96 -1.20 9.86
CA ALA A 85 -16.03 -2.12 8.72
C ALA A 85 -14.97 -1.81 7.64
N ASN A 86 -14.68 -0.53 7.40
CA ASN A 86 -13.62 -0.12 6.47
C ASN A 86 -12.21 -0.46 7.00
N LEU A 87 -11.98 -0.22 8.30
CA LEU A 87 -10.74 -0.56 8.96
C LEU A 87 -10.50 -2.08 8.92
N ASP A 88 -11.50 -2.88 9.26
CA ASP A 88 -11.41 -4.34 9.27
C ASP A 88 -11.06 -4.88 7.87
N ALA A 89 -11.78 -4.42 6.83
CA ALA A 89 -11.47 -4.80 5.46
C ALA A 89 -10.04 -4.41 5.02
N THR A 90 -9.53 -3.27 5.50
CA THR A 90 -8.16 -2.85 5.21
C THR A 90 -7.13 -3.70 5.97
N LEU A 91 -7.39 -4.01 7.24
CA LEU A 91 -6.54 -4.89 8.04
C LEU A 91 -6.46 -6.29 7.45
N ASP A 92 -7.60 -6.85 7.03
CA ASP A 92 -7.66 -8.17 6.40
C ASP A 92 -6.84 -8.20 5.09
N SER A 93 -6.95 -7.16 4.26
CA SER A 93 -6.15 -7.02 3.04
C SER A 93 -4.64 -6.95 3.33
N LEU A 94 -4.23 -6.19 4.34
CA LEU A 94 -2.83 -6.07 4.75
C LEU A 94 -2.29 -7.35 5.40
N LEU A 95 -3.12 -8.08 6.16
CA LEU A 95 -2.78 -9.38 6.74
C LEU A 95 -2.62 -10.43 5.64
N ALA A 96 -3.56 -10.49 4.69
CA ALA A 96 -3.50 -11.40 3.55
C ALA A 96 -2.28 -11.14 2.66
N ALA A 97 -1.87 -9.86 2.52
CA ALA A 97 -0.66 -9.46 1.80
C ALA A 97 0.64 -9.69 2.59
N GLY A 98 0.57 -10.12 3.86
CA GLY A 98 1.75 -10.31 4.71
C GLY A 98 2.43 -9.02 5.17
N VAL A 99 1.80 -7.86 4.95
CA VAL A 99 2.31 -6.55 5.39
C VAL A 99 2.17 -6.39 6.90
N LEU A 100 1.09 -6.95 7.47
CA LEU A 100 0.85 -7.00 8.91
C LEU A 100 0.96 -8.43 9.42
N ARG A 101 1.24 -8.55 10.72
CA ARG A 101 1.15 -9.81 11.45
C ARG A 101 0.58 -9.58 12.85
N PRO A 102 -0.17 -10.53 13.41
CA PRO A 102 -0.53 -10.52 14.82
C PRO A 102 0.73 -10.49 15.70
N ILE A 103 0.62 -9.85 16.85
CA ILE A 103 1.66 -9.84 17.89
C ILE A 103 1.00 -10.08 19.25
N ASP A 104 1.62 -10.90 20.08
CA ASP A 104 1.17 -11.09 21.45
C ASP A 104 1.35 -9.79 22.25
N ALA A 105 0.39 -9.48 23.12
CA ALA A 105 0.43 -8.26 23.93
C ALA A 105 1.71 -8.13 24.79
N LYS A 106 2.31 -9.26 25.19
CA LYS A 106 3.57 -9.32 25.94
C LYS A 106 4.80 -8.86 25.14
N ASP A 107 4.75 -8.99 23.81
CA ASP A 107 5.87 -8.70 22.90
C ASP A 107 5.79 -7.28 22.32
N VAL A 108 4.72 -6.55 22.65
CA VAL A 108 4.49 -5.16 22.23
C VAL A 108 5.50 -4.24 22.91
N LYS A 109 6.35 -3.60 22.10
CA LYS A 109 7.32 -2.60 22.56
C LYS A 109 6.81 -1.16 22.47
N CYS A 110 5.79 -0.91 21.64
CA CYS A 110 5.19 0.39 21.41
C CYS A 110 3.79 0.23 20.80
N CYS A 111 2.85 1.09 21.20
CA CYS A 111 1.54 1.25 20.59
C CYS A 111 1.26 2.72 20.29
N SER A 112 0.76 2.96 19.08
CA SER A 112 0.26 4.28 18.65
C SER A 112 -1.20 4.15 18.20
N PRO A 113 -2.05 5.16 18.44
CA PRO A 113 -3.43 5.13 18.01
C PRO A 113 -3.53 5.22 16.48
N VAL A 114 -4.39 4.40 15.88
CA VAL A 114 -4.74 4.50 14.46
C VAL A 114 -5.82 5.55 14.27
N LYS A 115 -5.67 6.40 13.24
CA LYS A 115 -6.68 7.37 12.83
C LYS A 115 -7.05 7.11 11.37
N MET A 116 -8.34 6.91 11.11
CA MET A 116 -8.87 6.86 9.75
C MET A 116 -8.93 8.28 9.19
N ALA A 117 -8.27 8.50 8.06
CA ALA A 117 -8.40 9.73 7.28
C ALA A 117 -9.45 9.52 6.20
N GLN A 118 -10.25 10.56 5.92
CA GLN A 118 -11.11 10.58 4.74
C GLN A 118 -10.22 10.76 3.51
N LYS A 119 -10.45 9.97 2.45
CA LYS A 119 -9.84 10.26 1.14
C LYS A 119 -10.39 11.59 0.66
N ALA A 120 -9.53 12.54 0.31
CA ALA A 120 -9.94 13.71 -0.45
C ALA A 120 -10.43 13.23 -1.82
N HIS A 121 -11.65 13.61 -2.19
CA HIS A 121 -12.26 13.31 -3.47
C HIS A 121 -11.67 14.19 -4.57
#